data_AF-A0A965VLG0-F1
#
_entry.id   AF-A0A965VLG0-F1
#
_cell.length_a   1.000
_cell.length_b   1.000
_cell.length_c   1.000
_cell.angle_alpha   90.00
_cell.angle_beta   90.00
_cell.angle_gamma   90.00
#
_symmetry.space_group_name_H-M   'P 1'
#
loop_
_entity.id
_entity.type
_entity.pdbx_description
1 polymer ?
#
loop_
_entity_poly.entity_id
_entity_poly.type
_entity_poly.pdbx_seq_one_letter_code
_entity_poly.pdbx_strand_id
1 'polypeptide(L)'
;MSDMLGISSSAVAAYQRALGTVSNNIANVSTEGYSRQQSTLTQSAPSKHANMYLGTGVLFTAVKRAFDTFAESNLRNSNTDLATQEPLVNYTQRVMDIMGDKSVGLSSALDTFFDAARSLSVDPASTVMRTSFIRSSEGVGSRFAELSGQLNLVSTETKQALESASNQINTLTEQLALVNQQLTKSPTLEGQSSELLDRRDLLLRQISEFARIKTSFTSNGIVSVSLGTTMKQSLVVDGLKSRPIGFDPNSISKIDLVLDPYGNTEPLSGTSGGTMGGLNTFISQVLEPAQKGLDFLAKSFVNEVNTIQRAGIDGYGQIGVDLLHIDEKAPAAAEGIRVLLQDPLRITTGGLFRVTENPNNASDVRARVSFLASTMPPGISNPLLSNNPFTNNPLKVEVGGGRLFAPVTTLAAGMENTTIYLDNVKPGQQLHVMTRDARQLIGVPLSEDEKFQMLNTDNGFSSALTYSDAYLNQSGEKGYRGANVFYGTKASVLYEQQFDKLGQPDKATPTAATLKSGRVVPVSSSTDLVVIPQGAIKLNDEALGELKLAAGEELGIRWS
;
A
#
# COMPACT_ATOMS: atom_id res chain seq x y z
N MET A 1 -90.44 21.74 53.26
CA MET A 1 -89.15 21.35 53.88
C MET A 1 -88.31 20.36 53.05
N SER A 2 -88.81 19.78 51.94
CA SER A 2 -88.01 18.87 51.08
C SER A 2 -86.72 19.45 50.47
N ASP A 3 -86.56 20.79 50.41
CA ASP A 3 -85.48 21.44 49.67
C ASP A 3 -84.12 21.43 50.42
N MET A 4 -84.10 21.58 51.76
CA MET A 4 -82.84 21.58 52.53
C MET A 4 -82.14 20.22 52.58
N LEU A 5 -82.92 19.13 52.63
CA LEU A 5 -82.38 17.77 52.57
C LEU A 5 -81.81 17.46 51.19
N GLY A 6 -82.44 17.96 50.12
CA GLY A 6 -81.95 17.84 48.75
C GLY A 6 -80.61 18.57 48.55
N ILE A 7 -80.49 19.81 49.03
CA ILE A 7 -79.25 20.61 48.98
C ILE A 7 -78.13 19.94 49.80
N SER A 8 -78.45 19.45 51.00
CA SER A 8 -77.46 18.78 51.86
C SER A 8 -76.97 17.46 51.24
N SER A 9 -77.88 16.67 50.66
CA SER A 9 -77.56 15.42 49.97
C SER A 9 -76.70 15.65 48.73
N SER A 10 -77.05 16.63 47.89
CA SER A 10 -76.27 16.97 46.70
C SER A 10 -74.87 17.48 47.05
N ALA A 11 -74.75 18.30 48.10
CA ALA A 11 -73.47 18.77 48.61
C ALA A 11 -72.57 17.63 49.12
N VAL A 12 -73.10 16.73 49.97
CA VAL A 12 -72.33 15.58 50.50
C VAL A 12 -71.86 14.68 49.36
N ALA A 13 -72.74 14.35 48.40
CA ALA A 13 -72.38 13.53 47.26
C ALA A 13 -71.31 14.20 46.36
N ALA A 14 -71.40 15.51 46.17
CA ALA A 14 -70.41 16.26 45.38
C ALA A 14 -69.04 16.30 46.07
N TYR A 15 -68.99 16.56 47.38
CA TYR A 15 -67.75 16.56 48.14
C TYR A 15 -67.15 15.15 48.33
N GLN A 16 -67.97 14.10 48.43
CA GLN A 16 -67.48 12.72 48.43
C GLN A 16 -66.73 12.40 47.13
N ARG A 17 -67.26 12.81 45.97
CA ARG A 17 -66.57 12.66 44.69
C ARG A 17 -65.30 13.50 44.61
N ALA A 18 -65.33 14.74 45.09
CA ALA A 18 -64.16 15.61 45.15
C ALA A 18 -63.04 15.02 46.04
N LEU A 19 -63.39 14.46 47.21
CA LEU A 19 -62.46 13.74 48.08
C LEU A 19 -61.92 12.47 47.40
N GLY A 20 -62.74 11.79 46.60
CA GLY A 20 -62.29 10.70 45.73
C GLY A 20 -61.20 11.15 44.74
N THR A 21 -61.36 12.32 44.11
CA THR A 21 -60.30 12.91 43.26
C THR A 21 -59.03 13.20 44.05
N VAL A 22 -59.14 13.73 45.27
CA VAL A 22 -57.98 13.93 46.16
C VAL A 22 -57.30 12.60 46.50
N SER A 23 -58.07 11.56 46.82
CA SER A 23 -57.55 10.22 47.11
C SER A 23 -56.82 9.63 45.90
N ASN A 24 -57.35 9.79 44.69
CA ASN A 24 -56.70 9.34 43.46
C ASN A 24 -55.39 10.09 43.19
N ASN A 25 -55.35 11.40 43.44
CA ASN A 25 -54.11 12.18 43.33
C ASN A 25 -53.03 11.68 44.30
N ILE A 26 -53.40 11.41 45.55
CA ILE A 26 -52.47 10.90 46.56
C ILE A 26 -51.95 9.52 46.16
N ALA A 27 -52.84 8.63 45.72
CA ALA A 27 -52.47 7.28 45.31
C ALA A 27 -51.52 7.24 44.09
N ASN A 28 -51.63 8.22 43.19
CA ASN A 28 -50.86 8.26 41.93
C ASN A 28 -49.78 9.35 41.88
N VAL A 29 -49.48 10.00 43.00
CA VAL A 29 -48.49 11.10 43.03
C VAL A 29 -47.09 10.66 42.56
N SER A 30 -46.75 9.39 42.76
CA SER A 30 -45.49 8.78 42.33
C SER A 30 -45.58 8.03 41.00
N THR A 31 -46.74 8.01 40.35
CA THR A 31 -46.92 7.37 39.05
C THR A 31 -46.43 8.29 37.95
N GLU A 32 -45.48 7.82 37.14
CA GLU A 32 -44.92 8.61 36.05
C GLU A 32 -45.99 9.00 35.03
N GLY A 33 -45.97 10.27 34.60
CA GLY A 33 -46.92 10.81 33.63
C GLY A 33 -48.30 11.16 34.20
N TYR A 34 -48.56 10.90 35.48
CA TYR A 34 -49.82 11.29 36.13
C TYR A 34 -49.94 12.82 36.22
N SER A 35 -51.07 13.37 35.77
CA SER A 35 -51.41 14.78 35.99
C SER A 35 -52.35 14.95 37.17
N ARG A 36 -52.10 15.96 38.02
CA ARG A 36 -52.99 16.28 39.14
C ARG A 36 -54.38 16.59 38.61
N GLN A 37 -55.38 15.96 39.20
CA GLN A 37 -56.78 16.15 38.86
C GLN A 37 -57.45 17.15 39.82
N GLN A 38 -58.25 18.06 39.28
CA GLN A 38 -59.04 19.04 40.02
C GLN A 38 -60.54 18.82 39.78
N SER A 39 -61.29 18.71 40.87
CA SER A 39 -62.76 18.63 40.82
C SER A 39 -63.35 20.01 40.53
N THR A 40 -64.25 20.10 39.55
CA THR A 40 -65.04 21.30 39.28
C THR A 40 -66.44 21.13 39.84
N LEU A 41 -66.85 22.05 40.69
CA LEU A 41 -68.19 22.13 41.28
C LEU A 41 -68.90 23.34 40.70
N THR A 42 -70.11 23.17 40.19
CA THR A 42 -70.95 24.28 39.71
C THR A 42 -72.23 24.36 40.52
N GLN A 43 -72.75 25.57 40.69
CA GLN A 43 -74.06 25.76 41.30
C GLN A 43 -75.13 25.07 40.43
N SER A 44 -76.02 24.30 41.06
CA SER A 44 -77.14 23.66 40.38
C SER A 44 -78.18 24.72 39.98
N ALA A 45 -78.87 24.51 38.86
CA ALA A 45 -79.83 25.47 38.33
C ALA A 45 -80.94 25.77 39.36
N PRO A 46 -81.21 27.05 39.67
CA PRO A 46 -82.18 27.39 40.71
C PRO A 46 -83.59 26.95 40.31
N SER A 47 -84.34 26.41 41.27
CA SER A 47 -85.74 26.03 41.06
C SER A 47 -86.63 27.26 41.19
N LYS A 48 -87.62 27.39 40.30
CA LYS A 48 -88.60 28.48 40.36
C LYS A 48 -89.77 28.05 41.24
N HIS A 49 -90.00 28.80 42.33
CA HIS A 49 -91.16 28.63 43.20
C HIS A 49 -91.95 29.94 43.22
N ALA A 50 -93.16 29.93 42.64
CA ALA A 50 -93.96 31.13 42.38
C ALA A 50 -93.15 32.24 41.65
N ASN A 51 -92.91 33.38 42.33
CA ASN A 51 -92.15 34.52 41.80
C ASN A 51 -90.70 34.60 42.30
N MET A 52 -90.18 33.56 42.96
CA MET A 52 -88.84 33.56 43.54
C MET A 52 -87.99 32.38 43.00
N TYR A 53 -86.68 32.61 42.89
CA TYR A 53 -85.70 31.58 42.54
C TYR A 53 -85.00 31.08 43.80
N LEU A 54 -85.07 29.77 44.05
CA LEU A 54 -84.39 29.11 45.16
C LEU A 54 -83.21 28.30 44.62
N GLY A 55 -82.04 28.44 45.24
CA GLY A 55 -80.85 27.67 44.85
C GLY A 55 -81.01 26.18 45.18
N THR A 56 -80.62 25.30 44.26
CA THR A 56 -80.79 23.84 44.40
C THR A 56 -79.51 23.12 44.83
N GLY A 57 -78.54 23.85 45.39
CA GLY A 57 -77.27 23.32 45.88
C GLY A 57 -76.17 23.29 44.81
N VAL A 58 -75.26 22.31 44.91
CA VAL A 58 -74.08 22.18 44.03
C VAL A 58 -74.11 20.86 43.25
N LEU A 59 -73.56 20.88 42.05
CA LEU A 59 -73.37 19.72 41.20
C LEU A 59 -71.87 19.48 40.97
N PHE A 60 -71.47 18.22 41.06
CA PHE A 60 -70.16 17.79 40.58
C PHE A 60 -70.19 17.71 39.06
N THR A 61 -69.46 18.60 38.38
CA THR A 61 -69.53 18.75 36.93
C THR A 61 -68.55 17.83 36.23
N ALA A 62 -67.27 17.93 36.58
CA ALA A 62 -66.20 17.21 35.90
C ALA A 62 -64.92 17.16 36.74
N VAL A 63 -64.05 16.22 36.38
CA VAL A 63 -62.65 16.20 36.78
C VAL A 63 -61.83 16.79 35.64
N LYS A 64 -61.05 17.84 35.91
CA LYS A 64 -60.13 18.44 34.94
C LYS A 64 -58.69 18.16 35.34
N ARG A 65 -57.83 17.92 34.35
CA ARG A 65 -56.37 17.79 34.55
C ARG A 65 -55.78 19.18 34.79
N ALA A 66 -54.91 19.31 35.78
CA ALA A 66 -54.02 20.46 35.93
C ALA A 66 -52.83 20.25 34.98
N PHE A 67 -53.05 20.60 33.71
CA PHE A 67 -52.11 20.36 32.62
C PHE A 67 -51.82 21.65 31.87
N ASP A 68 -50.54 21.94 31.65
CA ASP A 68 -50.07 23.08 30.86
C ASP A 68 -49.40 22.57 29.59
N THR A 69 -50.06 22.84 28.45
CA THR A 69 -49.60 22.42 27.12
C THR A 69 -48.27 23.08 26.73
N PHE A 70 -48.01 24.31 27.17
CA PHE A 70 -46.79 25.04 26.88
C PHE A 70 -45.63 24.48 27.71
N ALA A 71 -45.85 24.23 29.00
CA ALA A 71 -44.84 23.60 29.86
C ALA A 71 -44.45 22.20 29.35
N GLU A 72 -45.43 21.37 28.98
CA GLU A 72 -45.15 20.03 28.44
C GLU A 72 -44.42 20.11 27.08
N SER A 73 -44.76 21.07 26.22
CA SER A 73 -44.04 21.30 24.96
C SER A 73 -42.58 21.69 25.20
N ASN A 74 -42.31 22.58 26.16
CA ASN A 74 -40.95 22.97 26.52
C ASN A 74 -40.17 21.82 27.16
N LEU A 75 -40.82 21.00 27.98
CA LEU A 75 -40.22 19.81 28.56
C LEU A 75 -39.77 18.82 27.48
N ARG A 76 -40.66 18.50 26.53
CA ARG A 76 -40.31 17.64 25.38
C ARG A 76 -39.13 18.20 24.59
N ASN A 77 -39.14 19.50 24.28
CA ASN A 77 -38.03 20.14 23.56
C ASN A 77 -36.71 20.06 24.34
N SER A 78 -36.74 20.33 25.65
CA SER A 78 -35.54 20.28 26.50
C SER A 78 -35.00 18.85 26.64
N ASN A 79 -35.89 17.86 26.78
CA ASN A 79 -35.52 16.44 26.82
C ASN A 79 -34.89 16.00 25.50
N THR A 80 -35.50 16.37 24.37
CA THR A 80 -34.92 16.14 23.04
C THR A 80 -33.52 16.72 22.92
N ASP A 81 -33.33 17.98 23.33
CA ASP A 81 -32.03 18.66 23.21
C ASP A 81 -30.97 18.03 24.13
N LEU A 82 -31.35 17.60 25.34
CA LEU A 82 -30.47 16.88 26.26
C LEU A 82 -30.07 15.50 25.72
N ALA A 83 -31.06 14.72 25.25
CA ALA A 83 -30.86 13.36 24.74
C ALA A 83 -30.01 13.32 23.46
N THR A 84 -29.87 14.44 22.75
CA THR A 84 -28.93 14.59 21.63
C THR A 84 -27.47 14.62 22.10
N GLN A 85 -27.18 15.21 23.26
CA GLN A 85 -25.80 15.45 23.68
C GLN A 85 -25.11 14.18 24.15
N GLU A 86 -25.82 13.31 24.85
CA GLU A 86 -25.24 12.11 25.46
C GLU A 86 -24.55 11.17 24.45
N PRO A 87 -25.22 10.68 23.38
CA PRO A 87 -24.55 9.84 22.40
C PRO A 87 -23.44 10.60 21.66
N LEU A 88 -23.63 11.89 21.35
CA LEU A 88 -22.62 12.69 20.68
C LEU A 88 -21.33 12.74 21.50
N VAL A 89 -21.42 13.05 22.79
CA VAL A 89 -20.25 13.13 23.69
C VAL A 89 -19.61 11.77 23.87
N ASN A 90 -20.39 10.73 24.18
CA ASN A 90 -19.87 9.39 24.47
C ASN A 90 -19.10 8.80 23.28
N TYR A 91 -19.67 8.88 22.06
CA TYR A 91 -19.00 8.35 20.88
C TYR A 91 -17.86 9.24 20.39
N THR A 92 -17.96 10.57 20.53
CA THR A 92 -16.83 11.48 20.23
C THR A 92 -15.65 11.21 21.14
N GLN A 93 -15.87 11.04 22.45
CA GLN A 93 -14.82 10.70 23.40
C GLN A 93 -14.11 9.42 22.99
N ARG A 94 -14.87 8.38 22.61
CA ARG A 94 -14.29 7.12 22.15
C ARG A 94 -13.42 7.27 20.91
N VAL A 95 -13.84 8.08 19.93
CA VAL A 95 -13.01 8.39 18.75
C VAL A 95 -11.74 9.13 19.18
N MET A 96 -11.85 10.12 20.08
CA MET A 96 -10.69 10.84 20.61
C MET A 96 -9.72 9.91 21.34
N ASP A 97 -10.22 8.97 22.14
CA ASP A 97 -9.40 8.00 22.86
C ASP A 97 -8.67 7.06 21.89
N ILE A 98 -9.36 6.54 20.87
CA ILE A 98 -8.75 5.71 19.80
C ILE A 98 -7.63 6.47 19.08
N MET A 99 -7.86 7.75 18.74
CA MET A 99 -6.88 8.55 18.00
C MET A 99 -5.74 9.09 18.88
N GLY A 100 -6.00 9.31 20.17
CA GLY A 100 -5.09 9.94 21.12
C GLY A 100 -4.25 8.96 21.95
N ASP A 101 -4.53 7.66 21.89
CA ASP A 101 -3.76 6.64 22.58
C ASP A 101 -2.31 6.62 22.05
N LYS A 102 -1.30 6.73 22.93
CA LYS A 102 0.12 6.72 22.51
C LYS A 102 0.63 5.36 22.07
N SER A 103 0.03 4.29 22.60
CA SER A 103 0.38 2.91 22.30
C SER A 103 -0.30 2.40 21.02
N VAL A 104 -1.52 2.87 20.77
CA VAL A 104 -2.33 2.50 19.59
C VAL A 104 -2.34 3.58 18.51
N GLY A 105 -1.77 4.75 18.78
CA GLY A 105 -1.78 5.92 17.91
C GLY A 105 -0.81 5.82 16.74
N LEU A 106 -1.11 6.59 15.70
CA LEU A 106 -0.33 6.58 14.46
C LEU A 106 1.04 7.26 14.61
N SER A 107 1.15 8.26 15.50
CA SER A 107 2.38 9.04 15.68
C SER A 107 3.59 8.17 16.04
N SER A 108 3.45 7.25 16.99
CA SER A 108 4.57 6.39 17.41
C SER A 108 5.03 5.41 16.32
N ALA A 109 4.10 4.92 15.49
CA ALA A 109 4.43 4.08 14.33
C ALA A 109 5.18 4.88 13.26
N LEU A 110 4.75 6.12 12.99
CA LEU A 110 5.43 7.01 12.05
C LEU A 110 6.81 7.41 12.55
N ASP A 111 6.97 7.71 13.84
CA ASP A 111 8.28 8.01 14.44
C ASP A 111 9.24 6.82 14.24
N THR A 112 8.78 5.60 14.53
CA THR A 112 9.56 4.37 14.33
C THR A 112 9.96 4.17 12.87
N PHE A 113 9.06 4.46 11.92
CA PHE A 113 9.35 4.40 10.49
C PHE A 113 10.41 5.41 10.06
N PHE A 114 10.29 6.67 10.49
CA PHE A 114 11.27 7.70 10.14
C PHE A 114 12.62 7.48 10.82
N ASP A 115 12.66 6.94 12.03
CA ASP A 115 13.90 6.54 12.71
C ASP A 115 14.59 5.38 11.99
N ALA A 116 13.84 4.39 11.51
CA ALA A 116 14.38 3.31 10.69
C ALA A 116 14.90 3.84 9.35
N ALA A 117 14.19 4.76 8.71
CA ALA A 117 14.64 5.42 7.47
C ALA A 117 15.94 6.22 7.69
N ARG A 118 16.02 6.98 8.79
CA ARG A 118 17.22 7.74 9.16
C ARG A 118 18.39 6.81 9.43
N SER A 119 18.18 5.72 10.16
CA SER A 119 19.20 4.72 10.43
C SER A 119 19.73 4.13 9.12
N LEU A 120 18.84 3.72 8.21
CA LEU A 120 19.20 3.21 6.89
C LEU A 120 19.97 4.24 6.04
N SER A 121 19.69 5.53 6.19
CA SER A 121 20.45 6.58 5.47
C SER A 121 21.91 6.70 5.90
N VAL A 122 22.26 6.27 7.12
CA VAL A 122 23.63 6.27 7.65
C VAL A 122 24.46 5.14 7.05
N ASP A 123 23.86 3.95 6.88
CA ASP A 123 24.49 2.79 6.23
C ASP A 123 23.56 2.18 5.18
N PRO A 124 23.52 2.75 3.95
CA PRO A 124 22.62 2.31 2.89
C PRO A 124 22.99 0.94 2.28
N ALA A 125 24.19 0.43 2.55
CA ALA A 125 24.62 -0.89 2.06
C ALA A 125 24.19 -2.03 3.00
N SER A 126 23.83 -1.73 4.25
CA SER A 126 23.44 -2.71 5.25
C SER A 126 22.10 -3.37 4.93
N THR A 127 22.15 -4.68 4.64
CA THR A 127 20.94 -5.51 4.46
C THR A 127 20.09 -5.57 5.72
N VAL A 128 20.71 -5.54 6.91
CA VAL A 128 20.01 -5.53 8.20
C VAL A 128 19.17 -4.28 8.38
N MET A 129 19.72 -3.10 8.06
CA MET A 129 18.97 -1.84 8.16
C MET A 129 17.84 -1.75 7.13
N ARG A 130 18.04 -2.31 5.93
CA ARG A 130 16.99 -2.42 4.90
C ARG A 130 15.84 -3.31 5.37
N THR A 131 16.15 -4.46 5.97
CA THR A 131 15.12 -5.33 6.59
C THR A 131 14.39 -4.62 7.73
N SER A 132 15.11 -3.87 8.57
CA SER A 132 14.49 -3.09 9.65
C SER A 132 13.53 -2.04 9.11
N PHE A 133 13.89 -1.34 8.03
CA PHE A 133 13.04 -0.37 7.37
C PHE A 133 11.77 -1.00 6.77
N ILE A 134 11.90 -2.16 6.11
CA ILE A 134 10.74 -2.95 5.62
C ILE A 134 9.79 -3.26 6.78
N ARG A 135 10.29 -3.83 7.88
CA ARG A 135 9.47 -4.16 9.06
C ARG A 135 8.79 -2.93 9.67
N SER A 136 9.50 -1.80 9.75
CA SER A 136 8.89 -0.56 10.24
C SER A 136 7.75 -0.08 9.30
N SER A 137 7.90 -0.27 7.99
CA SER A 137 6.88 0.05 6.99
C SER A 137 5.64 -0.84 7.14
N GLU A 138 5.84 -2.14 7.40
CA GLU A 138 4.76 -3.08 7.74
C GLU A 138 4.02 -2.61 9.01
N GLY A 139 4.78 -2.20 10.04
CA GLY A 139 4.23 -1.69 11.30
C GLY A 139 3.33 -0.46 11.12
N VAL A 140 3.69 0.49 10.24
CA VAL A 140 2.82 1.62 9.90
C VAL A 140 1.54 1.14 9.21
N GLY A 141 1.64 0.23 8.25
CA GLY A 141 0.47 -0.35 7.58
C GLY A 141 -0.49 -1.05 8.55
N SER A 142 0.04 -1.88 9.46
CA SER A 142 -0.74 -2.52 10.53
C SER A 142 -1.43 -1.50 11.44
N ARG A 143 -0.73 -0.42 11.81
CA ARG A 143 -1.28 0.65 12.65
C ARG A 143 -2.45 1.38 11.97
N PHE A 144 -2.35 1.70 10.68
CA PHE A 144 -3.48 2.26 9.93
C PHE A 144 -4.67 1.29 9.89
N ALA A 145 -4.42 0.00 9.68
CA ALA A 145 -5.47 -1.01 9.65
C ALA A 145 -6.17 -1.19 10.99
N GLU A 146 -5.43 -1.19 12.09
CA GLU A 146 -6.00 -1.25 13.44
C GLU A 146 -6.91 -0.04 13.72
N LEU A 147 -6.46 1.18 13.44
CA LEU A 147 -7.25 2.40 13.63
C LEU A 147 -8.51 2.40 12.75
N SER A 148 -8.39 2.01 11.48
CA SER A 148 -9.53 1.86 10.58
C SER A 148 -10.54 0.85 11.13
N GLY A 149 -10.08 -0.30 11.60
CA GLY A 149 -10.90 -1.33 12.22
C GLY A 149 -11.66 -0.82 13.45
N GLN A 150 -10.99 -0.07 14.34
CA GLN A 150 -11.62 0.53 15.53
C GLN A 150 -12.71 1.55 15.15
N LEU A 151 -12.47 2.41 14.16
CA LEU A 151 -13.49 3.34 13.67
C LEU A 151 -14.68 2.59 13.01
N ASN A 152 -14.42 1.50 12.30
CA ASN A 152 -15.47 0.65 11.73
C ASN A 152 -16.32 -0.05 12.80
N LEU A 153 -15.73 -0.44 13.93
CA LEU A 153 -16.48 -0.95 15.08
C LEU A 153 -17.42 0.13 15.65
N VAL A 154 -16.92 1.36 15.85
CA VAL A 154 -17.75 2.50 16.29
C VAL A 154 -18.87 2.79 15.29
N SER A 155 -18.60 2.71 13.98
CA SER A 155 -19.62 2.82 12.93
C SER A 155 -20.72 1.77 13.05
N THR A 156 -20.32 0.51 13.27
CA THR A 156 -21.25 -0.61 13.39
C THR A 156 -22.14 -0.46 14.62
N GLU A 157 -21.54 -0.11 15.76
CA GLU A 157 -22.28 0.08 17.02
C GLU A 157 -23.25 1.27 16.96
N THR A 158 -22.84 2.39 16.37
CA THR A 158 -23.74 3.55 16.21
C THR A 158 -24.90 3.25 15.27
N LYS A 159 -24.67 2.45 14.23
CA LYS A 159 -25.75 1.94 13.36
C LYS A 159 -26.73 1.05 14.14
N GLN A 160 -26.23 0.12 14.95
CA GLN A 160 -27.07 -0.75 15.80
C GLN A 160 -27.86 0.06 16.85
N ALA A 161 -27.25 1.10 17.42
CA ALA A 161 -27.93 2.01 18.34
C ALA A 161 -29.07 2.76 17.64
N LEU A 162 -28.85 3.21 16.39
CA LEU A 162 -29.88 3.88 15.59
C LEU A 162 -31.02 2.95 15.18
N GLU A 163 -30.71 1.69 14.87
CA GLU A 163 -31.70 0.64 14.62
C GLU A 163 -32.57 0.41 15.86
N SER A 164 -31.94 0.28 17.02
CA SER A 164 -32.63 0.10 18.29
C SER A 164 -33.53 1.29 18.61
N ALA A 165 -33.04 2.52 18.44
CA ALA A 165 -33.85 3.74 18.62
C ALA A 165 -35.05 3.79 17.67
N SER A 166 -34.87 3.38 16.41
CA SER A 166 -35.96 3.33 15.41
C SER A 166 -37.04 2.34 15.84
N ASN A 167 -36.65 1.15 16.32
CA ASN A 167 -37.58 0.14 16.81
C ASN A 167 -38.36 0.59 18.06
N GLN A 168 -37.70 1.33 18.96
CA GLN A 168 -38.37 1.92 20.14
C GLN A 168 -39.40 2.97 19.72
N ILE A 169 -39.05 3.87 18.78
CA ILE A 169 -40.03 4.82 18.23
C ILE A 169 -41.23 4.09 17.63
N ASN A 170 -41.01 3.05 16.82
CA ASN A 170 -42.10 2.28 16.20
C ASN A 170 -43.06 1.69 17.25
N THR A 171 -42.49 1.14 18.32
CA THR A 171 -43.28 0.60 19.44
C THR A 171 -44.10 1.70 20.13
N LEU A 172 -43.49 2.86 20.38
CA LEU A 172 -44.16 3.99 21.03
C LEU A 172 -45.24 4.62 20.15
N THR A 173 -45.01 4.74 18.84
CA THR A 173 -45.99 5.29 17.89
C THR A 173 -47.17 4.34 17.67
N GLU A 174 -46.94 3.02 17.69
CA GLU A 174 -48.02 2.02 17.71
C GLU A 174 -48.87 2.12 18.98
N GLN A 175 -48.24 2.22 20.16
CA GLN A 175 -48.97 2.44 21.42
C GLN A 175 -49.78 3.75 21.39
N LEU A 176 -49.20 4.81 20.81
CA LEU A 176 -49.88 6.10 20.67
C LEU A 176 -51.08 6.01 19.73
N ALA A 177 -50.98 5.27 18.63
CA ALA A 177 -52.09 5.02 17.73
C ALA A 177 -53.23 4.25 18.43
N LEU A 178 -52.91 3.27 19.28
CA LEU A 178 -53.90 2.55 20.10
C LEU A 178 -54.59 3.48 21.10
N VAL A 179 -53.86 4.39 21.75
CA VAL A 179 -54.44 5.41 22.64
C VAL A 179 -55.35 6.35 21.84
N ASN A 180 -54.93 6.79 20.65
CA ASN A 180 -55.75 7.62 19.76
C ASN A 180 -57.05 6.90 19.34
N GLN A 181 -57.01 5.58 19.10
CA GLN A 181 -58.22 4.79 18.85
C GLN A 181 -59.15 4.78 20.07
N GLN A 182 -58.63 4.67 21.29
CA GLN A 182 -59.45 4.74 22.50
C GLN A 182 -60.07 6.13 22.70
N LEU A 183 -59.36 7.20 22.33
CA LEU A 183 -59.87 8.58 22.35
C LEU A 183 -61.01 8.81 21.34
N THR A 184 -61.22 7.95 20.33
CA THR A 184 -62.38 8.07 19.44
C THR A 184 -63.72 7.83 20.15
N LYS A 185 -63.71 7.17 21.32
CA LYS A 185 -64.93 6.84 22.08
C LYS A 185 -65.64 8.07 22.64
N SER A 186 -64.97 9.22 22.71
CA SER A 186 -65.56 10.48 23.17
C SER A 186 -65.38 11.58 22.11
N PRO A 187 -66.43 12.38 21.81
CA PRO A 187 -66.38 13.40 20.76
C PRO A 187 -65.73 14.72 21.22
N THR A 188 -65.60 14.94 22.52
CA THR A 188 -65.05 16.19 23.10
C THR A 188 -63.91 15.87 24.05
N LEU A 189 -62.95 16.80 24.16
CA LEU A 189 -61.82 16.67 25.08
C LEU A 189 -62.28 16.53 26.55
N GLU A 190 -63.35 17.23 26.94
CA GLU A 190 -63.89 17.20 28.31
C GLU A 190 -64.53 15.85 28.68
N GLY A 191 -64.98 15.09 27.68
CA GLY A 191 -65.54 13.75 27.87
C GLY A 191 -64.49 12.63 27.82
N GLN A 192 -63.20 12.96 27.68
CA GLN A 192 -62.14 11.95 27.66
C GLN A 192 -61.74 11.50 29.06
N SER A 193 -61.32 10.24 29.18
CA SER A 193 -60.66 9.78 30.41
C SER A 193 -59.33 10.52 30.61
N SER A 194 -59.09 11.00 31.82
CA SER A 194 -57.83 11.68 32.17
C SER A 194 -56.62 10.76 32.00
N GLU A 195 -56.79 9.46 32.28
CA GLU A 195 -55.72 8.46 32.14
C GLU A 195 -55.28 8.28 30.68
N LEU A 196 -56.21 8.35 29.72
CA LEU A 196 -55.86 8.26 28.29
C LEU A 196 -55.06 9.48 27.83
N LEU A 197 -55.43 10.65 28.33
CA LEU A 197 -54.70 11.88 28.01
C LEU A 197 -53.31 11.89 28.68
N ASP A 198 -53.19 11.42 29.92
CA ASP A 198 -51.91 11.24 30.61
C ASP A 198 -51.02 10.22 29.88
N ARG A 199 -51.58 9.08 29.45
CA ARG A 199 -50.83 8.06 28.69
C ARG A 199 -50.35 8.60 27.35
N ARG A 200 -51.20 9.36 26.63
CA ARG A 200 -50.83 10.02 25.37
C ARG A 200 -49.65 10.96 25.60
N ASP A 201 -49.74 11.83 26.61
CA ASP A 201 -48.72 12.85 26.88
C ASP A 201 -47.40 12.22 27.35
N LEU A 202 -47.46 11.14 28.14
CA LEU A 202 -46.29 10.34 28.52
C LEU A 202 -45.62 9.70 27.29
N LEU A 203 -46.38 9.09 26.39
CA LEU A 203 -45.85 8.50 25.16
C LEU A 203 -45.19 9.57 24.28
N LEU A 204 -45.79 10.77 24.15
CA LEU A 204 -45.17 11.89 23.44
C LEU A 204 -43.83 12.32 24.07
N ARG A 205 -43.73 12.29 25.40
CA ARG A 205 -42.48 12.58 26.12
C ARG A 205 -41.42 11.52 25.86
N GLN A 206 -41.78 10.24 25.93
CA GLN A 206 -40.87 9.13 25.62
C GLN A 206 -40.39 9.17 24.16
N ILE A 207 -41.27 9.46 23.20
CA ILE A 207 -40.86 9.62 21.78
C ILE A 207 -39.87 10.80 21.65
N SER A 208 -40.07 11.89 22.40
CA SER A 208 -39.20 13.08 22.36
C SER A 208 -37.76 12.82 22.82
N GLU A 209 -37.51 11.75 23.59
CA GLU A 209 -36.15 11.33 23.97
C GLU A 209 -35.38 10.77 22.76
N PHE A 210 -36.07 10.13 21.82
CA PHE A 210 -35.43 9.52 20.65
C PHE A 210 -35.30 10.47 19.47
N ALA A 211 -36.28 11.34 19.24
CA ALA A 211 -36.29 12.31 18.14
C ALA A 211 -37.09 13.57 18.49
N ARG A 212 -36.75 14.70 17.86
CA ARG A 212 -37.59 15.90 17.98
C ARG A 212 -38.93 15.65 17.29
N ILE A 213 -40.01 15.94 18.01
CA ILE A 213 -41.37 15.74 17.50
C ILE A 213 -42.13 17.05 17.35
N LYS A 214 -42.98 17.10 16.33
CA LYS A 214 -44.05 18.08 16.19
C LYS A 214 -45.39 17.38 16.36
N THR A 215 -46.28 18.01 17.13
CA THR A 215 -47.57 17.43 17.50
C THR A 215 -48.70 18.37 17.07
N SER A 216 -49.77 17.81 16.51
CA SER A 216 -51.03 18.52 16.24
C SER A 216 -52.19 17.77 16.90
N PHE A 217 -53.08 18.49 17.56
CA PHE A 217 -54.22 17.92 18.30
C PHE A 217 -55.55 18.28 17.62
N THR A 218 -56.46 17.31 17.57
CA THR A 218 -57.85 17.52 17.16
C THR A 218 -58.73 17.97 18.34
N SER A 219 -59.98 18.36 18.06
CA SER A 219 -60.96 18.82 19.08
C SER A 219 -61.30 17.78 20.15
N ASN A 220 -61.21 16.49 19.83
CA ASN A 220 -61.41 15.39 20.78
C ASN A 220 -60.12 14.91 21.47
N GLY A 221 -58.96 15.50 21.14
CA GLY A 221 -57.68 15.19 21.78
C GLY A 221 -56.83 14.12 21.09
N ILE A 222 -57.22 13.62 19.91
CA ILE A 222 -56.36 12.76 19.09
C ILE A 222 -55.14 13.57 18.64
N VAL A 223 -53.96 12.93 18.66
CA VAL A 223 -52.70 13.57 18.26
C VAL A 223 -52.12 12.96 16.99
N SER A 224 -51.67 13.82 16.08
CA SER A 224 -50.79 13.44 14.97
C SER A 224 -49.36 13.87 15.28
N VAL A 225 -48.38 13.04 14.93
CA VAL A 225 -46.96 13.23 15.27
C VAL A 225 -46.10 13.18 14.02
N SER A 226 -45.26 14.19 13.84
CA SER A 226 -44.26 14.27 12.78
C SER A 226 -42.86 14.36 13.38
N LEU A 227 -41.91 13.64 12.77
CA LEU A 227 -40.47 13.74 13.07
C LEU A 227 -39.75 14.78 12.19
N GLY A 228 -40.47 15.40 11.26
CA GLY A 228 -39.93 16.35 10.31
C GLY A 228 -39.94 17.79 10.82
N THR A 229 -39.38 18.69 10.02
CA THR A 229 -39.42 20.13 10.31
C THR A 229 -40.84 20.71 10.22
N THR A 230 -41.78 20.02 9.57
CA THR A 230 -43.18 20.45 9.42
C THR A 230 -44.12 19.25 9.58
N MET A 231 -45.37 19.51 10.00
CA MET A 231 -46.41 18.47 10.12
C MET A 231 -46.76 17.76 8.79
N LYS A 232 -46.30 18.27 7.65
CA LYS A 232 -46.53 17.68 6.31
C LYS A 232 -45.47 16.66 5.91
N GLN A 233 -44.37 16.56 6.66
CA GLN A 233 -43.24 15.70 6.35
C GLN A 233 -43.07 14.67 7.47
N SER A 234 -42.61 13.47 7.11
CA SER A 234 -42.21 12.43 8.08
C SER A 234 -43.26 12.19 9.17
N LEU A 235 -44.52 12.06 8.75
CA LEU A 235 -45.67 11.88 9.65
C LEU A 235 -45.71 10.42 10.13
N VAL A 236 -45.24 10.19 11.34
CA VAL A 236 -45.12 8.85 11.95
C VAL A 236 -46.41 8.39 12.63
N VAL A 237 -47.26 9.33 13.05
CA VAL A 237 -48.61 9.02 13.54
C VAL A 237 -49.59 9.93 12.83
N ASP A 238 -50.44 9.34 11.99
CA ASP A 238 -51.55 10.00 11.33
C ASP A 238 -52.86 9.65 12.05
N GLY A 239 -53.13 10.35 13.15
CA GLY A 239 -54.27 10.09 14.03
C GLY A 239 -54.31 8.64 14.52
N LEU A 240 -55.09 7.79 13.85
CA LEU A 240 -55.37 6.41 14.25
C LEU A 240 -54.36 5.38 13.75
N LYS A 241 -53.44 5.78 12.85
CA LYS A 241 -52.46 4.89 12.22
C LYS A 241 -51.05 5.31 12.57
N SER A 242 -50.22 4.34 12.93
CA SER A 242 -48.77 4.49 13.01
C SER A 242 -48.14 4.11 11.66
N ARG A 243 -47.07 4.80 11.29
CA ARG A 243 -46.21 4.49 10.14
C ARG A 243 -44.80 4.22 10.67
N PRO A 244 -44.25 3.02 10.46
CA PRO A 244 -42.95 2.66 11.02
C PRO A 244 -41.82 3.40 10.31
N ILE A 245 -40.75 3.69 11.03
CA ILE A 245 -39.47 4.16 10.48
C ILE A 245 -38.46 3.01 10.43
N GLY A 246 -37.50 3.09 9.52
CA GLY A 246 -36.41 2.12 9.42
C GLY A 246 -35.35 2.55 8.42
N PHE A 247 -34.43 1.66 8.10
CA PHE A 247 -33.41 1.90 7.07
C PHE A 247 -33.95 1.62 5.68
N ASP A 248 -33.49 2.38 4.69
CA ASP A 248 -33.78 2.09 3.28
C ASP A 248 -33.16 0.73 2.88
N PRO A 249 -33.97 -0.28 2.51
CA PRO A 249 -33.45 -1.57 2.09
C PRO A 249 -32.66 -1.51 0.78
N ASN A 250 -32.82 -0.44 -0.02
CA ASN A 250 -32.14 -0.25 -1.29
C ASN A 250 -30.84 0.56 -1.17
N SER A 251 -30.53 1.12 0.01
CA SER A 251 -29.30 1.88 0.22
C SER A 251 -28.12 0.96 0.50
N ILE A 252 -27.17 0.91 -0.45
CA ILE A 252 -26.00 0.01 -0.42
C ILE A 252 -24.95 0.48 0.61
N SER A 253 -24.95 1.76 1.00
CA SER A 253 -23.83 2.35 1.76
C SER A 253 -24.19 3.43 2.77
N LYS A 254 -25.47 3.80 2.92
CA LYS A 254 -25.84 4.94 3.77
C LYS A 254 -26.87 4.58 4.82
N ILE A 255 -26.69 5.19 5.98
CA ILE A 255 -27.59 5.20 7.13
C ILE A 255 -28.77 6.12 6.77
N ASP A 256 -29.44 5.82 5.65
CA ASP A 256 -30.58 6.59 5.18
C ASP A 256 -31.83 6.05 5.88
N LEU A 257 -32.34 6.86 6.82
CA LEU A 257 -33.60 6.57 7.48
C LEU A 257 -34.77 6.94 6.56
N VAL A 258 -35.75 6.05 6.50
CA VAL A 258 -36.96 6.20 5.71
C VAL A 258 -38.19 5.93 6.56
N LEU A 259 -39.29 6.53 6.16
CA LEU A 259 -40.62 6.23 6.66
C LEU A 259 -41.26 5.16 5.77
N ASP A 260 -41.93 4.20 6.40
CA ASP A 260 -42.60 3.07 5.77
C ASP A 260 -41.66 2.24 4.85
N PRO A 261 -40.58 1.65 5.40
CA PRO A 261 -39.57 0.93 4.62
C PRO A 261 -40.11 -0.29 3.84
N TYR A 262 -41.26 -0.83 4.23
CA TYR A 262 -41.89 -2.00 3.60
C TYR A 262 -43.16 -1.66 2.80
N GLY A 263 -43.51 -0.38 2.70
CA GLY A 263 -44.71 0.11 2.01
C GLY A 263 -44.36 1.21 1.03
N ASN A 264 -44.95 2.40 1.21
CA ASN A 264 -44.64 3.57 0.40
C ASN A 264 -43.50 4.35 1.04
N THR A 265 -42.28 4.03 0.64
CA THR A 265 -41.06 4.60 1.23
C THR A 265 -40.96 6.11 0.99
N GLU A 266 -40.81 6.86 2.06
CA GLU A 266 -40.57 8.31 2.04
C GLU A 266 -39.26 8.64 2.76
N PRO A 267 -38.43 9.58 2.25
CA PRO A 267 -37.23 9.98 2.95
C PRO A 267 -37.56 10.63 4.30
N LEU A 268 -36.89 10.20 5.36
CA LEU A 268 -37.04 10.79 6.69
C LEU A 268 -36.23 12.10 6.76
N SER A 269 -36.80 13.16 6.20
CA SER A 269 -36.17 14.48 6.17
C SER A 269 -36.22 15.12 7.56
N GLY A 270 -35.08 15.10 8.26
CA GLY A 270 -34.89 15.93 9.45
C GLY A 270 -35.25 15.27 10.78
N THR A 271 -34.93 13.98 10.98
CA THR A 271 -34.73 13.40 12.32
C THR A 271 -33.61 14.16 13.03
N SER A 272 -34.00 15.32 13.55
CA SER A 272 -33.18 16.25 14.30
C SER A 272 -33.52 16.06 15.78
N GLY A 273 -32.54 16.20 16.65
CA GLY A 273 -32.76 16.07 18.09
C GLY A 273 -32.97 14.64 18.59
N GLY A 274 -33.02 14.49 19.92
CA GLY A 274 -33.08 13.19 20.59
C GLY A 274 -31.83 12.35 20.37
N THR A 275 -31.86 11.10 20.83
CA THR A 275 -30.75 10.16 20.66
C THR A 275 -30.41 9.90 19.19
N MET A 276 -31.41 9.80 18.31
CA MET A 276 -31.19 9.60 16.86
C MET A 276 -30.47 10.80 16.23
N GLY A 277 -30.88 12.02 16.58
CA GLY A 277 -30.22 13.23 16.11
C GLY A 277 -28.77 13.31 16.59
N GLY A 278 -28.49 12.91 17.83
CA GLY A 278 -27.14 12.87 18.39
C GLY A 278 -26.24 11.85 17.69
N LEU A 279 -26.74 10.63 17.47
CA LEU A 279 -26.05 9.59 16.70
C LEU A 279 -25.76 10.04 15.27
N ASN A 280 -26.75 10.61 14.57
CA ASN A 280 -26.57 11.08 13.20
C ASN A 280 -25.59 12.27 13.10
N THR A 281 -25.62 13.17 14.10
CA THR A 281 -24.65 14.27 14.21
C THR A 281 -23.24 13.73 14.41
N PHE A 282 -23.06 12.76 15.32
CA PHE A 282 -21.77 12.12 15.53
C PHE A 282 -21.25 11.44 14.25
N ILE A 283 -22.09 10.64 13.58
CA ILE A 283 -21.72 9.93 12.35
C ILE A 283 -21.24 10.94 11.29
N SER A 284 -22.04 11.95 11.00
CA SER A 284 -21.79 12.89 9.90
C SER A 284 -20.72 13.93 10.19
N GLN A 285 -20.59 14.40 11.43
CA GLN A 285 -19.69 15.50 11.79
C GLN A 285 -18.38 15.05 12.42
N VAL A 286 -18.30 13.83 12.96
CA VAL A 286 -17.12 13.33 13.67
C VAL A 286 -16.57 12.07 13.01
N LEU A 287 -17.36 11.00 12.93
CA LEU A 287 -16.88 9.70 12.48
C LEU A 287 -16.50 9.70 11.00
N GLU A 288 -17.38 10.18 10.12
CA GLU A 288 -17.13 10.23 8.68
C GLU A 288 -15.90 11.09 8.33
N PRO A 289 -15.76 12.34 8.87
CA PRO A 289 -14.53 13.11 8.69
C PRO A 289 -13.28 12.42 9.23
N ALA A 290 -13.36 11.73 10.38
CA ALA A 290 -12.23 11.01 10.94
C ALA A 290 -11.78 9.84 10.03
N GLN A 291 -12.72 9.03 9.55
CA GLN A 291 -12.44 7.94 8.60
C GLN A 291 -11.84 8.48 7.29
N LYS A 292 -12.47 9.51 6.70
CA LYS A 292 -11.97 10.15 5.48
C LYS A 292 -10.58 10.77 5.67
N GLY A 293 -10.33 11.38 6.82
CA GLY A 293 -9.02 11.94 7.18
C GLY A 293 -7.94 10.87 7.30
N LEU A 294 -8.25 9.74 7.95
CA LEU A 294 -7.34 8.60 8.07
C LEU A 294 -7.02 7.99 6.70
N ASP A 295 -8.03 7.81 5.84
CA ASP A 295 -7.85 7.31 4.47
C ASP A 295 -7.04 8.26 3.59
N PHE A 296 -7.28 9.57 3.72
CA PHE A 296 -6.50 10.58 3.00
C PHE A 296 -5.03 10.54 3.42
N LEU A 297 -4.76 10.42 4.72
CA LEU A 297 -3.40 10.30 5.24
C LEU A 297 -2.73 9.01 4.78
N ALA A 298 -3.44 7.87 4.79
CA ALA A 298 -2.96 6.60 4.28
C ALA A 298 -2.56 6.69 2.79
N LYS A 299 -3.44 7.23 1.95
CA LYS A 299 -3.15 7.46 0.52
C LYS A 299 -1.94 8.37 0.32
N SER A 300 -1.87 9.46 1.07
CA SER A 300 -0.76 10.41 1.00
C SER A 300 0.56 9.74 1.40
N PHE A 301 0.57 9.01 2.52
CA PHE A 301 1.75 8.28 3.00
C PHE A 301 2.25 7.28 1.96
N VAL A 302 1.37 6.42 1.42
CA VAL A 302 1.73 5.43 0.39
C VAL A 302 2.28 6.12 -0.86
N ASN A 303 1.61 7.18 -1.34
CA ASN A 303 2.03 7.91 -2.53
C ASN A 303 3.40 8.58 -2.38
N GLU A 304 3.64 9.26 -1.26
CA GLU A 304 4.91 9.95 -1.00
C GLU A 304 6.06 8.95 -0.84
N VAL A 305 5.85 7.87 -0.07
CA VAL A 305 6.86 6.81 0.11
C VAL A 305 7.22 6.15 -1.23
N ASN A 306 6.22 5.80 -2.04
CA ASN A 306 6.45 5.19 -3.35
C ASN A 306 7.08 6.17 -4.35
N THR A 307 6.76 7.46 -4.26
CA THR A 307 7.40 8.49 -5.09
C THR A 307 8.89 8.59 -4.78
N ILE A 308 9.28 8.56 -3.51
CA ILE A 308 10.69 8.52 -3.11
C ILE A 308 11.36 7.22 -3.56
N GLN A 309 10.71 6.06 -3.38
CA GLN A 309 11.27 4.77 -3.78
C GLN A 309 11.55 4.70 -5.29
N ARG A 310 10.61 5.15 -6.13
CA ARG A 310 10.77 5.19 -7.60
C ARG A 310 11.82 6.20 -8.09
N ALA A 311 12.15 7.20 -7.27
CA ALA A 311 13.08 8.26 -7.63
C ALA A 311 14.56 7.91 -7.42
N GLY A 312 14.87 6.70 -6.95
CA GLY A 312 16.26 6.29 -6.71
C GLY A 312 16.60 4.89 -7.23
N ILE A 313 17.75 4.41 -6.78
CA ILE A 313 18.39 3.18 -7.20
C ILE A 313 18.45 2.21 -6.02
N ASP A 314 18.09 0.95 -6.29
CA ASP A 314 18.12 -0.15 -5.34
C ASP A 314 19.55 -0.72 -5.15
N GLY A 315 19.70 -1.69 -4.24
CA GLY A 315 20.97 -2.36 -3.96
C GLY A 315 21.52 -3.21 -5.11
N TYR A 316 20.73 -3.46 -6.16
CA TYR A 316 21.16 -4.13 -7.39
C TYR A 316 21.52 -3.16 -8.52
N GLY A 317 21.40 -1.84 -8.30
CA GLY A 317 21.63 -0.84 -9.33
C GLY A 317 20.44 -0.63 -10.26
N GLN A 318 19.24 -1.14 -9.92
CA GLN A 318 18.02 -0.98 -10.72
C GLN A 318 17.20 0.20 -10.21
N ILE A 319 16.34 0.76 -11.07
CA ILE A 319 15.38 1.79 -10.67
C ILE A 319 14.42 1.21 -9.64
N GLY A 320 14.18 1.95 -8.56
CA GLY A 320 13.27 1.54 -7.50
C GLY A 320 11.82 1.35 -7.97
N VAL A 321 11.12 0.50 -7.25
CA VAL A 321 9.70 0.18 -7.48
C VAL A 321 8.88 0.53 -6.23
N ASP A 322 7.56 0.40 -6.33
CA ASP A 322 6.66 0.70 -5.21
C ASP A 322 6.95 -0.22 -4.01
N LEU A 323 7.11 0.38 -2.83
CA LEU A 323 7.30 -0.33 -1.56
C LEU A 323 5.95 -0.72 -0.95
N LEU A 324 4.98 0.18 -1.04
CA LEU A 324 3.67 0.05 -0.43
C LEU A 324 2.60 -0.05 -1.52
N HIS A 325 1.50 -0.72 -1.23
CA HIS A 325 0.27 -0.61 -2.01
C HIS A 325 -0.94 -0.57 -1.09
N ILE A 326 -2.06 -0.14 -1.65
CA ILE A 326 -3.37 -0.21 -0.99
C ILE A 326 -4.15 -1.31 -1.69
N ASP A 327 -4.53 -2.34 -0.94
CA ASP A 327 -5.41 -3.41 -1.44
C ASP A 327 -6.79 -2.83 -1.79
N GLU A 328 -7.15 -2.87 -3.07
CA GLU A 328 -8.43 -2.36 -3.58
C GLU A 328 -9.64 -3.13 -3.05
N LYS A 329 -9.43 -4.34 -2.50
CA LYS A 329 -10.49 -5.13 -1.86
C LYS A 329 -10.77 -4.70 -0.42
N ALA A 330 -9.89 -3.91 0.18
CA ALA A 330 -10.09 -3.43 1.54
C ALA A 330 -11.25 -2.42 1.56
N PRO A 331 -12.09 -2.42 2.62
CA PRO A 331 -13.24 -1.53 2.72
C PRO A 331 -12.84 -0.05 2.86
N ALA A 332 -11.64 0.22 3.35
CA ALA A 332 -11.06 1.55 3.51
C ALA A 332 -9.59 1.55 3.09
N ALA A 333 -9.09 2.69 2.64
CA ALA A 333 -7.71 2.81 2.16
C ALA A 333 -6.67 2.64 3.26
N ALA A 334 -6.97 3.11 4.47
CA ALA A 334 -6.14 2.91 5.66
C ALA A 334 -6.00 1.43 6.03
N GLU A 335 -7.05 0.63 5.85
CA GLU A 335 -7.03 -0.81 6.12
C GLU A 335 -6.23 -1.61 5.08
N GLY A 336 -6.14 -1.06 3.87
CA GLY A 336 -5.53 -1.73 2.72
C GLY A 336 -4.01 -1.62 2.60
N ILE A 337 -3.30 -0.89 3.47
CA ILE A 337 -1.85 -0.68 3.31
C ILE A 337 -1.08 -2.00 3.48
N ARG A 338 -0.28 -2.37 2.48
CA ARG A 338 0.56 -3.58 2.48
C ARG A 338 1.93 -3.29 1.88
N VAL A 339 2.96 -3.97 2.39
CA VAL A 339 4.31 -3.92 1.83
C VAL A 339 4.43 -4.93 0.68
N LEU A 340 4.93 -4.47 -0.47
CA LEU A 340 5.18 -5.29 -1.66
C LEU A 340 6.57 -5.93 -1.66
N LEU A 341 7.57 -5.22 -1.14
CA LEU A 341 8.96 -5.63 -1.22
C LEU A 341 9.37 -6.46 0.00
N GLN A 342 9.76 -7.72 -0.25
CA GLN A 342 10.34 -8.60 0.77
C GLN A 342 11.86 -8.69 0.68
N ASP A 343 12.44 -8.40 -0.49
CA ASP A 343 13.89 -8.39 -0.69
C ASP A 343 14.48 -7.05 -0.19
N PRO A 344 15.35 -7.05 0.84
CA PRO A 344 15.95 -5.83 1.37
C PRO A 344 16.78 -5.06 0.33
N LEU A 345 17.39 -5.75 -0.63
CA LEU A 345 18.18 -5.12 -1.68
C LEU A 345 17.32 -4.39 -2.71
N ARG A 346 16.02 -4.64 -2.79
CA ARG A 346 15.08 -3.86 -3.62
C ARG A 346 14.72 -2.50 -3.03
N ILE A 347 15.06 -2.23 -1.77
CA ILE A 347 14.83 -0.90 -1.17
C ILE A 347 15.73 0.12 -1.85
N THR A 348 15.14 1.23 -2.28
CA THR A 348 15.90 2.34 -2.84
C THR A 348 16.63 3.10 -1.74
N THR A 349 17.95 3.25 -1.89
CA THR A 349 18.78 4.10 -1.02
C THR A 349 19.75 4.97 -1.79
N GLY A 350 20.02 4.66 -3.07
CA GLY A 350 20.85 5.47 -3.94
C GLY A 350 20.03 6.57 -4.60
N GLY A 351 20.55 7.79 -4.66
CA GLY A 351 19.99 8.82 -5.54
C GLY A 351 20.34 8.52 -7.00
N LEU A 352 19.46 8.89 -7.93
CA LEU A 352 19.85 9.00 -9.34
C LEU A 352 20.98 10.03 -9.46
N PHE A 353 21.99 9.75 -10.30
CA PHE A 353 23.01 10.74 -10.64
C PHE A 353 22.32 11.99 -11.20
N ARG A 354 22.38 13.10 -10.46
CA ARG A 354 21.79 14.38 -10.85
C ARG A 354 22.90 15.30 -11.37
N VAL A 355 22.67 15.83 -12.56
CA VAL A 355 23.43 16.98 -13.06
C VAL A 355 22.62 18.22 -12.71
N THR A 356 23.22 19.13 -11.95
CA THR A 356 22.63 20.45 -11.66
C THR A 356 23.48 21.50 -12.35
N GLU A 357 22.84 22.30 -13.21
CA GLU A 357 23.52 23.41 -13.88
C GLU A 357 23.93 24.46 -12.84
N ASN A 358 25.16 24.96 -12.93
CA ASN A 358 25.63 26.05 -12.08
C ASN A 358 24.78 27.30 -12.38
N PRO A 359 24.31 28.06 -11.37
CA PRO A 359 23.55 29.30 -11.58
C PRO A 359 24.24 30.34 -12.48
N ASN A 360 25.57 30.26 -12.63
CA ASN A 360 26.37 31.14 -13.48
C ASN A 360 26.63 30.55 -14.89
N ASN A 361 26.00 29.45 -15.28
CA ASN A 361 26.12 28.91 -16.63
C ASN A 361 25.38 29.84 -17.62
N ALA A 362 26.13 30.70 -18.31
CA ALA A 362 25.62 31.61 -19.33
C ALA A 362 25.55 30.96 -20.73
N SER A 363 25.81 29.66 -20.86
CA SER A 363 25.79 28.94 -22.14
C SER A 363 24.53 28.08 -22.30
N ASP A 364 24.16 27.77 -23.55
CA ASP A 364 23.04 26.86 -23.87
C ASP A 364 23.40 25.36 -23.72
N VAL A 365 24.59 25.04 -23.21
CA VAL A 365 25.09 23.67 -23.08
C VAL A 365 24.48 23.00 -21.85
N ARG A 366 23.69 21.95 -22.07
CA ARG A 366 23.09 21.12 -21.01
C ARG A 366 23.80 19.78 -20.92
N ALA A 367 24.31 19.44 -19.74
CA ALA A 367 24.87 18.12 -19.50
C ALA A 367 23.75 17.12 -19.14
N ARG A 368 23.66 16.01 -19.88
CA ARG A 368 22.74 14.90 -19.64
C ARG A 368 23.54 13.64 -19.38
N VAL A 369 23.24 12.95 -18.28
CA VAL A 369 23.77 11.60 -18.01
C VAL A 369 22.70 10.59 -18.42
N SER A 370 23.08 9.61 -19.24
CA SER A 370 22.23 8.48 -19.59
C SER A 370 22.99 7.20 -19.32
N PHE A 371 22.40 6.30 -18.53
CA PHE A 371 22.89 4.93 -18.38
C PHE A 371 22.38 4.11 -19.56
N LEU A 372 23.29 3.69 -20.43
CA LEU A 372 23.04 2.67 -21.44
C LEU A 372 23.58 1.36 -20.86
N ALA A 373 22.69 0.43 -20.52
CA ALA A 373 23.11 -0.92 -20.23
C ALA A 373 23.85 -1.45 -21.47
N SER A 374 25.14 -1.75 -21.34
CA SER A 374 25.88 -2.39 -22.42
C SER A 374 25.29 -3.77 -22.61
N THR A 375 24.70 -4.02 -23.77
CA THR A 375 24.46 -5.41 -24.18
C THR A 375 25.83 -6.09 -24.20
N MET A 376 25.98 -7.23 -23.50
CA MET A 376 27.21 -8.01 -23.62
C MET A 376 27.35 -8.36 -25.11
N PRO A 377 28.44 -7.95 -25.78
CA PRO A 377 28.63 -8.33 -27.16
C PRO A 377 28.73 -9.86 -27.26
N PRO A 378 28.29 -10.46 -28.38
CA PRO A 378 28.48 -11.89 -28.61
C PRO A 378 29.95 -12.27 -28.39
N GLY A 379 30.18 -13.40 -27.71
CA GLY A 379 31.51 -13.79 -27.22
C GLY A 379 32.63 -13.63 -28.25
N ILE A 380 32.37 -14.03 -29.50
CA ILE A 380 33.27 -13.89 -30.64
C ILE A 380 32.53 -13.15 -31.75
N SER A 381 33.12 -12.07 -32.30
CA SER A 381 32.47 -11.28 -33.36
C SER A 381 32.40 -11.98 -34.71
N ASN A 382 33.27 -12.97 -34.95
CA ASN A 382 33.24 -13.80 -36.15
C ASN A 382 32.48 -15.10 -35.85
N PRO A 383 31.22 -15.24 -36.30
CA PRO A 383 30.38 -16.38 -35.92
C PRO A 383 30.91 -17.72 -36.44
N LEU A 384 31.71 -17.69 -37.53
CA LEU A 384 32.32 -18.89 -38.12
C LEU A 384 33.42 -19.51 -37.24
N LEU A 385 33.93 -18.78 -36.24
CA LEU A 385 34.95 -19.28 -35.31
C LEU A 385 34.37 -19.90 -34.03
N SER A 386 33.13 -19.56 -33.65
CA SER A 386 32.58 -19.99 -32.35
C SER A 386 32.21 -21.48 -32.28
N ASN A 387 32.10 -22.16 -33.44
CA ASN A 387 31.63 -23.55 -33.48
C ASN A 387 32.05 -24.29 -34.77
N ASN A 388 33.25 -24.07 -35.31
CA ASN A 388 33.73 -24.85 -36.48
C ASN A 388 34.20 -26.24 -36.02
N PRO A 389 33.43 -27.33 -36.26
CA PRO A 389 33.78 -28.67 -35.79
C PRO A 389 34.67 -29.44 -36.78
N PHE A 390 34.96 -28.86 -37.95
CA PHE A 390 35.59 -29.54 -39.08
C PHE A 390 37.07 -29.19 -39.19
N THR A 391 37.96 -30.11 -38.82
CA THR A 391 39.41 -30.00 -39.03
C THR A 391 39.81 -30.15 -40.50
N ASN A 392 38.96 -30.78 -41.31
CA ASN A 392 39.18 -31.04 -42.74
C ASN A 392 38.67 -29.92 -43.68
N ASN A 393 38.00 -28.89 -43.15
CA ASN A 393 37.57 -27.71 -43.90
C ASN A 393 37.84 -26.43 -43.09
N PRO A 394 39.12 -26.05 -42.90
CA PRO A 394 39.48 -24.92 -42.07
C PRO A 394 39.00 -23.60 -42.69
N LEU A 395 38.61 -22.65 -41.83
CA LEU A 395 38.31 -21.29 -42.27
C LEU A 395 39.59 -20.64 -42.80
N LYS A 396 39.58 -20.26 -44.08
CA LYS A 396 40.72 -19.57 -44.69
C LYS A 396 40.72 -18.10 -44.26
N VAL A 397 41.79 -17.68 -43.58
CA VAL A 397 42.10 -16.27 -43.33
C VAL A 397 43.25 -15.89 -44.24
N GLU A 398 42.98 -15.08 -45.26
CA GLU A 398 43.99 -14.62 -46.22
C GLU A 398 44.39 -13.18 -45.92
N VAL A 399 45.69 -12.93 -45.87
CA VAL A 399 46.24 -11.56 -45.84
C VAL A 399 46.36 -11.09 -47.29
N GLY A 400 45.33 -10.39 -47.78
CA GLY A 400 45.26 -9.90 -49.16
C GLY A 400 45.91 -8.52 -49.37
N GLY A 401 46.44 -8.29 -50.57
CA GLY A 401 46.69 -6.96 -51.16
C GLY A 401 47.41 -5.92 -50.30
N GLY A 402 48.74 -6.03 -50.15
CA GLY A 402 49.60 -5.00 -49.56
C GLY A 402 49.51 -4.84 -48.03
N ARG A 403 48.67 -5.62 -47.35
CA ARG A 403 48.56 -5.64 -45.88
C ARG A 403 49.52 -6.65 -45.27
N LEU A 404 50.01 -6.35 -44.07
CA LEU A 404 50.84 -7.26 -43.27
C LEU A 404 50.02 -8.18 -42.35
N PHE A 405 48.78 -7.79 -42.02
CA PHE A 405 47.92 -8.52 -41.09
C PHE A 405 46.47 -8.59 -41.59
N ALA A 406 45.74 -9.61 -41.12
CA ALA A 406 44.30 -9.74 -41.31
C ALA A 406 43.61 -9.90 -39.93
N PRO A 407 42.54 -9.15 -39.63
CA PRO A 407 41.79 -9.32 -38.40
C PRO A 407 41.07 -10.69 -38.41
N VAL A 408 41.25 -11.47 -37.34
CA VAL A 408 40.66 -12.81 -37.21
C VAL A 408 39.29 -12.73 -36.54
N THR A 409 39.25 -12.13 -35.35
CA THR A 409 38.02 -11.85 -34.59
C THR A 409 38.30 -10.94 -33.40
N THR A 410 37.25 -10.44 -32.76
CA THR A 410 37.31 -9.75 -31.47
C THR A 410 36.67 -10.63 -30.40
N LEU A 411 37.28 -10.65 -29.21
CA LEU A 411 36.80 -11.39 -28.05
C LEU A 411 36.07 -10.43 -27.12
N ALA A 412 34.88 -10.81 -26.66
CA ALA A 412 34.11 -10.03 -25.70
C ALA A 412 34.74 -10.06 -24.30
N ALA A 413 34.52 -8.98 -23.54
CA ALA A 413 34.87 -8.97 -22.13
C ALA A 413 34.07 -10.03 -21.35
N GLY A 414 34.74 -10.75 -20.44
CA GLY A 414 34.11 -11.80 -19.63
C GLY A 414 34.18 -13.20 -20.22
N MET A 415 34.82 -13.41 -21.37
CA MET A 415 35.15 -14.76 -21.84
C MET A 415 36.23 -15.40 -20.96
N GLU A 416 36.00 -16.65 -20.56
CA GLU A 416 36.96 -17.48 -19.83
C GLU A 416 37.43 -18.66 -20.69
N ASN A 417 38.67 -19.13 -20.48
CA ASN A 417 39.25 -20.31 -21.11
C ASN A 417 39.20 -20.34 -22.66
N THR A 418 39.25 -19.17 -23.30
CA THR A 418 39.26 -19.08 -24.78
C THR A 418 40.48 -19.80 -25.37
N THR A 419 40.22 -20.78 -26.23
CA THR A 419 41.28 -21.54 -26.91
C THR A 419 41.16 -21.34 -28.42
N ILE A 420 42.26 -20.97 -29.09
CA ILE A 420 42.33 -20.80 -30.54
C ILE A 420 43.31 -21.84 -31.09
N TYR A 421 42.86 -22.64 -32.05
CA TYR A 421 43.69 -23.61 -32.75
C TYR A 421 44.06 -23.08 -34.14
N LEU A 422 45.34 -23.13 -34.46
CA LEU A 422 45.87 -22.84 -35.79
C LEU A 422 46.29 -24.16 -36.43
N ASP A 423 45.72 -24.47 -37.58
CA ASP A 423 46.07 -25.66 -38.37
C ASP A 423 46.81 -25.26 -39.65
N ASN A 424 47.73 -26.12 -40.13
CA ASN A 424 48.52 -25.91 -41.34
C ASN A 424 49.32 -24.59 -41.41
N VAL A 425 49.91 -24.17 -40.28
CA VAL A 425 50.74 -22.95 -40.18
C VAL A 425 51.99 -23.08 -41.08
N LYS A 426 52.19 -22.11 -41.97
CA LYS A 426 53.40 -21.99 -42.80
C LYS A 426 54.49 -21.17 -42.09
N PRO A 427 55.78 -21.34 -42.44
CA PRO A 427 56.85 -20.49 -41.92
C PRO A 427 56.52 -19.00 -42.10
N GLY A 428 56.69 -18.21 -41.04
CA GLY A 428 56.39 -16.78 -41.03
C GLY A 428 54.93 -16.39 -40.70
N GLN A 429 54.04 -17.34 -40.45
CA GLN A 429 52.68 -17.06 -39.98
C GLN A 429 52.62 -17.04 -38.45
N GLN A 430 51.99 -16.01 -37.89
CA GLN A 430 51.88 -15.78 -36.45
C GLN A 430 50.52 -15.19 -36.08
N LEU A 431 50.08 -15.48 -34.85
CA LEU A 431 48.84 -14.94 -34.29
C LEU A 431 49.20 -13.90 -33.23
N HIS A 432 48.61 -12.71 -33.35
CA HIS A 432 48.71 -11.67 -32.34
C HIS A 432 47.39 -11.54 -31.59
N VAL A 433 47.47 -11.47 -30.27
CA VAL A 433 46.32 -11.15 -29.43
C VAL A 433 46.62 -9.86 -28.68
N MET A 434 45.70 -8.90 -28.78
CA MET A 434 45.85 -7.58 -28.20
C MET A 434 44.57 -7.12 -27.52
N THR A 435 44.71 -6.25 -26.52
CA THR A 435 43.58 -5.48 -26.00
C THR A 435 43.22 -4.36 -26.97
N ARG A 436 41.98 -3.87 -26.88
CA ARG A 436 41.47 -2.74 -27.67
C ARG A 436 42.29 -1.45 -27.50
N ASP A 437 43.02 -1.33 -26.39
CA ASP A 437 43.90 -0.20 -26.08
C ASP A 437 45.38 -0.45 -26.47
N ALA A 438 45.62 -1.38 -27.41
CA ALA A 438 46.95 -1.71 -27.95
C ALA A 438 47.97 -2.24 -26.92
N ARG A 439 47.51 -3.04 -25.94
CA ARG A 439 48.41 -3.89 -25.13
C ARG A 439 48.57 -5.24 -25.82
N GLN A 440 49.79 -5.59 -26.21
CA GLN A 440 50.04 -6.88 -26.83
C GLN A 440 50.21 -7.96 -25.78
N LEU A 441 49.41 -9.03 -25.90
CA LEU A 441 49.39 -10.15 -24.96
C LEU A 441 50.08 -11.38 -25.53
N ILE A 442 49.88 -11.67 -26.82
CA ILE A 442 50.47 -12.82 -27.53
C ILE A 442 51.12 -12.36 -28.83
N GLY A 443 52.23 -13.00 -29.19
CA GLY A 443 52.86 -12.91 -30.51
C GLY A 443 54.33 -12.54 -30.40
N VAL A 444 54.83 -11.80 -31.39
CA VAL A 444 56.19 -11.24 -31.39
C VAL A 444 56.15 -9.70 -31.34
N PRO A 445 57.23 -9.03 -30.90
CA PRO A 445 57.31 -7.58 -30.94
C PRO A 445 57.09 -7.05 -32.36
N LEU A 446 56.35 -5.96 -32.49
CA LEU A 446 56.05 -5.33 -33.79
C LEU A 446 57.05 -4.23 -34.14
N SER A 447 57.38 -4.11 -35.42
CA SER A 447 58.06 -2.96 -36.01
C SER A 447 57.14 -1.73 -36.09
N GLU A 448 57.69 -0.55 -36.39
CA GLU A 448 56.90 0.68 -36.50
C GLU A 448 55.89 0.64 -37.65
N ASP A 449 56.28 0.07 -38.81
CA ASP A 449 55.40 -0.09 -39.97
C ASP A 449 54.23 -1.05 -39.67
N GLU A 450 54.51 -2.13 -38.94
CA GLU A 450 53.50 -3.09 -38.50
C GLU A 450 52.50 -2.48 -37.51
N LYS A 451 52.99 -1.67 -36.57
CA LYS A 451 52.14 -0.92 -35.63
C LYS A 451 51.19 0.00 -36.39
N PHE A 452 51.68 0.72 -37.40
CA PHE A 452 50.87 1.65 -38.18
C PHE A 452 49.75 0.95 -38.96
N GLN A 453 50.03 -0.21 -39.56
CA GLN A 453 49.01 -0.98 -40.29
C GLN A 453 48.02 -1.71 -39.37
N MET A 454 48.44 -2.12 -38.18
CA MET A 454 47.62 -2.92 -37.26
C MET A 454 46.74 -2.06 -36.34
N LEU A 455 47.29 -0.98 -35.77
CA LEU A 455 46.66 -0.22 -34.68
C LEU A 455 45.77 0.92 -35.21
N ASN A 456 44.65 0.56 -35.82
CA ASN A 456 43.66 1.52 -36.33
C ASN A 456 42.22 1.10 -35.96
N THR A 457 41.28 2.02 -36.13
CA THR A 457 39.87 1.80 -35.80
C THR A 457 39.21 0.73 -36.68
N ASP A 458 39.68 0.55 -37.91
CA ASP A 458 39.16 -0.47 -38.84
C ASP A 458 39.48 -1.89 -38.35
N ASN A 459 40.58 -2.05 -37.62
CA ASN A 459 40.97 -3.30 -36.95
C ASN A 459 40.40 -3.42 -35.51
N GLY A 460 39.51 -2.51 -35.09
CA GLY A 460 38.77 -2.59 -33.82
C GLY A 460 39.42 -1.89 -32.62
N PHE A 461 40.53 -1.18 -32.81
CA PHE A 461 41.22 -0.42 -31.76
C PHE A 461 40.55 0.94 -31.47
N SER A 462 40.85 1.56 -30.33
CA SER A 462 40.41 2.93 -30.02
C SER A 462 41.11 4.00 -30.89
N SER A 463 40.57 5.21 -30.95
CA SER A 463 41.13 6.32 -31.76
C SER A 463 42.36 6.99 -31.14
N ALA A 464 42.59 6.81 -29.84
CA ALA A 464 43.79 7.25 -29.13
C ALA A 464 44.49 6.01 -28.56
N LEU A 465 45.67 5.69 -29.10
CA LEU A 465 46.42 4.49 -28.78
C LEU A 465 47.84 4.83 -28.36
N THR A 466 48.33 4.13 -27.33
CA THR A 466 49.75 4.04 -27.01
C THR A 466 50.09 2.56 -26.99
N TYR A 467 50.89 2.08 -27.94
CA TYR A 467 51.29 0.67 -27.98
C TYR A 467 52.15 0.30 -26.77
N SER A 468 51.96 -0.91 -26.24
CA SER A 468 52.86 -1.49 -25.24
C SER A 468 52.94 -3.01 -25.39
N ASP A 469 54.18 -3.51 -25.39
CA ASP A 469 54.58 -4.91 -25.38
C ASP A 469 55.01 -5.40 -23.98
N ALA A 470 54.80 -4.59 -22.93
CA ALA A 470 55.19 -4.93 -21.57
C ALA A 470 54.57 -6.24 -21.04
N TYR A 471 53.45 -6.66 -21.64
CA TYR A 471 52.72 -7.88 -21.28
C TYR A 471 52.89 -9.01 -22.31
N LEU A 472 53.77 -8.83 -23.29
CA LEU A 472 53.95 -9.77 -24.39
C LEU A 472 54.42 -11.13 -23.89
N ASN A 473 53.59 -12.16 -24.12
CA ASN A 473 53.82 -13.54 -23.70
C ASN A 473 54.05 -13.70 -22.18
N GLN A 474 53.56 -12.76 -21.37
CA GLN A 474 53.60 -12.83 -19.91
C GLN A 474 52.30 -13.47 -19.36
N SER A 475 52.40 -14.15 -18.22
CA SER A 475 51.29 -14.83 -17.54
C SER A 475 51.31 -14.60 -16.03
N GLY A 476 50.19 -14.88 -15.36
CA GLY A 476 50.05 -14.74 -13.91
C GLY A 476 50.25 -13.30 -13.47
N GLU A 477 50.99 -13.07 -12.39
CA GLU A 477 51.23 -11.72 -11.83
C GLU A 477 51.85 -10.73 -12.82
N LYS A 478 52.59 -11.22 -13.82
CA LYS A 478 53.20 -10.38 -14.88
C LYS A 478 52.31 -10.26 -16.12
N GLY A 479 51.24 -11.05 -16.21
CA GLY A 479 50.25 -10.98 -17.27
C GLY A 479 49.38 -9.74 -17.14
N TYR A 480 48.81 -9.29 -18.26
CA TYR A 480 47.90 -8.15 -18.25
C TYR A 480 46.70 -8.44 -17.34
N ARG A 481 46.57 -7.66 -16.25
CA ARG A 481 45.55 -7.85 -15.20
C ARG A 481 45.52 -9.26 -14.58
N GLY A 482 46.68 -9.91 -14.46
CA GLY A 482 46.74 -11.25 -13.87
C GLY A 482 46.35 -12.40 -14.82
N ALA A 483 46.15 -12.11 -16.11
CA ALA A 483 45.72 -13.11 -17.08
C ALA A 483 46.78 -14.20 -17.28
N ASN A 484 46.32 -15.45 -17.41
CA ASN A 484 47.15 -16.58 -17.80
C ASN A 484 47.02 -16.80 -19.31
N VAL A 485 48.16 -16.76 -20.00
CA VAL A 485 48.25 -16.76 -21.46
C VAL A 485 49.26 -17.81 -21.90
N PHE A 486 48.83 -18.79 -22.69
CA PHE A 486 49.71 -19.79 -23.30
C PHE A 486 49.67 -19.67 -24.82
N TYR A 487 50.84 -19.51 -25.44
CA TYR A 487 51.00 -19.56 -26.89
C TYR A 487 52.09 -20.57 -27.23
N GLY A 488 51.72 -21.61 -27.97
CA GLY A 488 52.63 -22.70 -28.30
C GLY A 488 51.93 -23.85 -29.02
N THR A 489 52.67 -24.93 -29.25
CA THR A 489 52.17 -26.11 -29.94
C THR A 489 51.49 -27.07 -28.98
N LYS A 490 50.30 -27.58 -29.36
CA LYS A 490 49.63 -28.69 -28.68
C LYS A 490 49.74 -29.92 -29.56
N ALA A 491 50.30 -31.01 -29.04
CA ALA A 491 50.34 -32.31 -29.73
C ALA A 491 49.16 -33.18 -29.27
N SER A 492 48.49 -33.82 -30.23
CA SER A 492 47.53 -34.90 -29.98
C SER A 492 48.22 -36.25 -30.11
N VAL A 493 47.93 -37.17 -29.19
CA VAL A 493 48.46 -38.55 -29.24
C VAL A 493 47.76 -39.29 -30.38
N LEU A 494 48.53 -39.70 -31.39
CA LEU A 494 48.05 -40.62 -32.43
C LEU A 494 48.14 -42.04 -31.89
N TYR A 495 47.17 -42.88 -32.25
CA TYR A 495 47.15 -44.30 -31.89
C TYR A 495 47.29 -45.13 -33.16
N GLU A 496 48.20 -46.09 -33.15
CA GLU A 496 48.36 -47.01 -34.27
C GLU A 496 47.64 -48.32 -33.98
N GLN A 497 46.75 -48.72 -34.89
CA GLN A 497 45.99 -49.96 -34.77
C GLN A 497 46.94 -51.15 -34.90
N GLN A 498 47.06 -51.93 -33.84
CA GLN A 498 47.84 -53.17 -33.86
C GLN A 498 46.91 -54.33 -34.25
N PHE A 499 47.49 -55.37 -34.83
CA PHE A 499 46.80 -56.63 -35.09
C PHE A 499 47.54 -57.75 -34.37
N ASP A 500 46.81 -58.69 -33.78
CA ASP A 500 47.40 -59.87 -33.16
C ASP A 500 47.99 -60.82 -34.21
N LYS A 501 48.59 -61.93 -33.75
CA LYS A 501 49.21 -62.93 -34.62
C LYS A 501 48.22 -63.64 -35.57
N LEU A 502 46.92 -63.45 -35.38
CA LEU A 502 45.85 -64.00 -36.23
C LEU A 502 45.22 -62.92 -37.13
N GLY A 503 45.76 -61.70 -37.14
CA GLY A 503 45.29 -60.59 -37.97
C GLY A 503 44.02 -59.91 -37.45
N GLN A 504 43.64 -60.14 -36.19
CA GLN A 504 42.51 -59.47 -35.55
C GLN A 504 42.99 -58.17 -34.86
N PRO A 505 42.20 -57.08 -34.91
CA PRO A 505 42.61 -55.81 -34.32
C PRO A 505 42.75 -55.90 -32.79
N ASP A 506 43.93 -55.58 -32.27
CA ASP A 506 44.29 -55.53 -30.85
C ASP A 506 44.26 -54.08 -30.31
N LYS A 507 44.49 -53.88 -29.00
CA LYS A 507 44.48 -52.58 -28.34
C LYS A 507 45.52 -51.65 -28.96
N ALA A 508 45.05 -50.57 -29.59
CA ALA A 508 45.92 -49.58 -30.22
C ALA A 508 46.90 -48.98 -29.20
N THR A 509 48.18 -48.95 -29.55
CA THR A 509 49.24 -48.36 -28.73
C THR A 509 49.47 -46.90 -29.11
N PRO A 510 49.67 -46.01 -28.13
CA PRO A 510 49.95 -44.61 -28.41
C PRO A 510 51.29 -44.47 -29.12
N THR A 511 51.30 -43.81 -30.27
CA THR A 511 52.51 -43.41 -30.98
C THR A 511 53.11 -42.20 -30.26
N ALA A 512 54.42 -42.21 -30.03
CA ALA A 512 55.09 -41.07 -29.39
C ALA A 512 54.92 -39.80 -30.24
N ALA A 513 54.42 -38.72 -29.65
CA ALA A 513 54.34 -37.43 -30.32
C ALA A 513 55.75 -36.85 -30.50
N THR A 514 56.23 -36.75 -31.75
CA THR A 514 57.53 -36.12 -32.04
C THR A 514 57.33 -34.67 -32.47
N LEU A 515 57.78 -33.72 -31.64
CA LEU A 515 57.90 -32.32 -32.03
C LEU A 515 59.24 -32.14 -32.78
N LYS A 516 59.20 -31.96 -34.11
CA LYS A 516 60.40 -31.60 -34.86
C LYS A 516 60.52 -30.08 -34.92
N SER A 517 61.34 -29.50 -34.05
CA SER A 517 61.81 -28.12 -34.25
C SER A 517 62.68 -28.08 -35.51
N GLY A 518 62.77 -26.92 -36.16
CA GLY A 518 63.85 -26.68 -37.12
C GLY A 518 65.18 -27.04 -36.45
N ARG A 519 66.02 -27.82 -37.14
CA ARG A 519 67.35 -28.18 -36.64
C ARG A 519 68.15 -26.90 -36.34
N VAL A 520 69.07 -26.96 -35.38
CA VAL A 520 70.17 -25.99 -35.30
C VAL A 520 70.78 -25.95 -36.70
N VAL A 521 70.69 -24.80 -37.37
CA VAL A 521 71.26 -24.62 -38.70
C VAL A 521 72.77 -24.80 -38.54
N PRO A 522 73.40 -25.74 -39.26
CA PRO A 522 74.84 -25.87 -39.20
C PRO A 522 75.47 -24.54 -39.57
N VAL A 523 76.36 -24.05 -38.71
CA VAL A 523 77.13 -22.86 -39.00
C VAL A 523 78.34 -23.33 -39.81
N SER A 524 78.41 -22.93 -41.07
CA SER A 524 79.58 -23.10 -41.93
C SER A 524 80.06 -21.73 -42.39
N SER A 525 81.38 -21.56 -42.50
CA SER A 525 81.99 -20.32 -42.94
C SER A 525 83.13 -20.63 -43.91
N SER A 526 83.22 -19.85 -44.99
CA SER A 526 84.32 -19.94 -45.97
C SER A 526 85.60 -19.23 -45.50
N THR A 527 85.54 -18.51 -44.39
CA THR A 527 86.66 -17.88 -43.69
C THR A 527 86.60 -18.22 -42.20
N ASP A 528 87.69 -18.03 -41.46
CA ASP A 528 87.68 -18.26 -40.02
C ASP A 528 86.59 -17.43 -39.34
N LEU A 529 85.73 -18.09 -38.55
CA LEU A 529 84.58 -17.48 -37.88
C LEU A 529 84.65 -17.76 -36.38
N VAL A 530 84.64 -16.71 -35.57
CA VAL A 530 84.42 -16.84 -34.12
C VAL A 530 82.92 -17.01 -33.88
N VAL A 531 82.51 -18.23 -33.53
CA VAL A 531 81.10 -18.56 -33.26
C VAL A 531 80.71 -18.11 -31.85
N ILE A 532 81.63 -18.25 -30.89
CA ILE A 532 81.45 -17.78 -29.51
C ILE A 532 82.72 -17.03 -29.09
N PRO A 533 82.64 -15.71 -28.80
CA PRO A 533 83.78 -14.95 -28.30
C PRO A 533 84.25 -15.44 -26.94
N GLN A 534 85.54 -15.25 -26.63
CA GLN A 534 86.08 -15.55 -25.31
C GLN A 534 85.29 -14.83 -24.20
N GLY A 535 84.91 -15.56 -23.15
CA GLY A 535 84.18 -15.02 -22.01
C GLY A 535 82.69 -14.76 -22.23
N ALA A 536 82.14 -15.09 -23.41
CA ALA A 536 80.69 -15.03 -23.65
C ALA A 536 79.90 -16.06 -22.82
N ILE A 537 80.55 -17.14 -22.38
CA ILE A 537 79.99 -18.13 -21.48
C ILE A 537 80.90 -18.27 -20.25
N LYS A 538 80.31 -18.20 -19.06
CA LYS A 538 80.97 -18.48 -17.79
C LYS A 538 80.38 -19.74 -17.18
N LEU A 539 81.24 -20.62 -16.66
CA LEU A 539 80.82 -21.77 -15.87
C LEU A 539 81.49 -21.66 -14.50
N ASN A 540 80.70 -21.61 -13.43
CA ASN A 540 81.20 -21.39 -12.06
C ASN A 540 82.13 -20.16 -11.96
N ASP A 541 81.71 -19.05 -12.58
CA ASP A 541 82.43 -17.77 -12.66
C ASP A 541 83.77 -17.75 -13.42
N GLU A 542 84.22 -18.89 -13.97
CA GLU A 542 85.35 -18.93 -14.90
C GLU A 542 84.90 -18.72 -16.36
N ALA A 543 85.55 -17.79 -17.04
CA ALA A 543 85.30 -17.48 -18.44
C ALA A 543 85.86 -18.59 -19.35
N LEU A 544 85.00 -19.19 -20.18
CA LEU A 544 85.43 -20.16 -21.18
C LEU A 544 86.15 -19.49 -22.35
N GLY A 545 87.03 -20.26 -23.00
CA GLY A 545 87.74 -19.86 -24.22
C GLY A 545 86.80 -19.62 -25.40
N GLU A 546 87.32 -18.99 -26.45
CA GLU A 546 86.57 -18.79 -27.69
C GLU A 546 86.29 -20.11 -28.43
N LEU A 547 85.14 -20.19 -29.09
CA LEU A 547 84.84 -21.25 -30.07
C LEU A 547 85.03 -20.68 -31.47
N LYS A 548 86.10 -21.12 -32.14
CA LYS A 548 86.43 -20.76 -33.53
C LYS A 548 86.09 -21.91 -34.46
N LEU A 549 85.52 -21.57 -35.61
CA LEU A 549 85.40 -22.42 -36.78
C LEU A 549 86.48 -22.02 -37.78
N ALA A 550 87.34 -22.95 -38.20
CA ALA A 550 88.27 -22.66 -39.28
C ALA A 550 87.54 -22.61 -40.64
N ALA A 551 88.12 -21.93 -41.62
CA ALA A 551 87.60 -21.87 -42.98
C ALA A 551 87.29 -23.29 -43.54
N GLY A 552 86.02 -23.56 -43.83
CA GLY A 552 85.55 -24.84 -44.38
C GLY A 552 85.11 -25.88 -43.34
N GLU A 553 85.21 -25.59 -42.03
CA GLU A 553 84.62 -26.43 -40.99
C GLU A 553 83.11 -26.18 -40.83
N GLU A 554 82.39 -27.17 -40.31
CA GLU A 554 80.94 -27.09 -40.04
C GLU A 554 80.69 -27.45 -38.57
N LEU A 555 80.08 -26.53 -37.81
CA LEU A 555 79.59 -26.85 -36.46
C LEU A 555 78.20 -27.48 -36.58
N GLY A 556 78.12 -28.79 -36.39
CA GLY A 556 76.88 -29.55 -36.36
C GLY A 556 76.91 -30.64 -35.30
N ILE A 557 75.72 -31.13 -34.89
CA ILE A 557 75.63 -32.23 -33.93
C ILE A 557 75.99 -33.53 -34.65
N ARG A 558 77.13 -34.16 -34.30
CA ARG A 558 77.45 -35.54 -34.70
C ARG A 558 76.67 -36.51 -33.82
N TRP A 559 75.78 -37.29 -34.42
CA TRP A 559 75.17 -38.45 -33.78
C TRP A 559 75.99 -39.69 -34.15
N SER A 560 76.51 -40.41 -33.15
CA SER A 560 77.02 -41.78 -33.30
C SER A 560 75.88 -42.79 -33.24
#